data_AF-A0A3D1YYB3-F1
#
_entry.id   AF-A0A3D1YYB3-F1
#
_cell.length_a   1.000
_cell.length_b   1.000
_cell.length_c   1.000
_cell.angle_alpha   90.00
_cell.angle_beta   90.00
_cell.angle_gamma   90.00
#
_symmetry.space_group_name_H-M   'P 1'
#
loop_
_entity.id
_entity.type
_entity.pdbx_description
1 polymer ?
#
loop_
_entity_poly.entity_id
_entity_poly.type
_entity_poly.pdbx_seq_one_letter_code
_entity_poly.pdbx_strand_id
1 'polypeptide(L)'
;MTGTNRNRELLLIFFAMLVIATGFVLTALNTGQPVSTALRFTGFLAAIFIAIHIANRLFVSTAEPALISLVAFISGLGLVMIWRLKPELAAAQAVWLLLGAVALVLTMLTARRYQKFKDYKYTWAIAGVILLFAPVFLGVERGGARLWMDLGPVSFQPAEIAKLCFVFFLASYLEEKHRLLSISTKRAFGIWLPELK
;
A
#
# COMPACT_ATOMS: atom_id res chain seq x y z
N MET A 1 -16.16 -18.97 -12.06
CA MET A 1 -15.65 -19.48 -10.76
C MET A 1 -15.21 -18.36 -9.80
N THR A 2 -15.92 -17.21 -9.75
CA THR A 2 -15.51 -16.03 -8.95
C THR A 2 -16.15 -15.94 -7.56
N GLY A 3 -17.30 -16.59 -7.35
CA GLY A 3 -18.05 -16.52 -6.08
C GLY A 3 -17.35 -17.16 -4.88
N THR A 4 -16.66 -18.28 -5.08
CA THR A 4 -15.94 -19.00 -4.01
C THR A 4 -14.79 -18.17 -3.42
N ASN A 5 -14.09 -17.40 -4.26
CA ASN A 5 -12.96 -16.57 -3.85
C ASN A 5 -13.40 -15.37 -3.00
N ARG A 6 -14.53 -14.71 -3.34
CA ARG A 6 -15.05 -13.58 -2.55
C ARG A 6 -15.56 -14.02 -1.18
N ASN A 7 -16.22 -15.18 -1.09
CA ASN A 7 -16.67 -15.72 0.20
C ASN A 7 -15.48 -16.08 1.10
N ARG A 8 -14.38 -16.59 0.53
CA ARG A 8 -13.11 -16.82 1.25
C ARG A 8 -12.50 -15.50 1.73
N GLU A 9 -12.47 -14.46 0.90
CA GLU A 9 -11.99 -13.13 1.31
C GLU A 9 -12.77 -12.62 2.52
N LEU A 10 -14.10 -12.67 2.48
CA LEU A 10 -14.94 -12.24 3.58
C LEU A 10 -14.69 -13.05 4.86
N LEU A 11 -14.54 -14.37 4.74
CA LEU A 11 -14.22 -15.25 5.87
C LEU A 11 -12.86 -14.91 6.49
N LEU A 12 -11.84 -14.68 5.66
CA LEU A 12 -10.50 -14.31 6.10
C LEU A 12 -10.48 -12.92 6.75
N ILE A 13 -11.21 -11.95 6.21
CA ILE A 13 -11.40 -10.63 6.85
C ILE A 13 -12.09 -10.79 8.19
N PHE A 14 -13.16 -11.60 8.28
CA PHE A 14 -13.85 -11.86 9.53
C PHE A 14 -12.90 -12.43 10.60
N PHE A 15 -12.09 -13.43 10.23
CA PHE A 15 -11.11 -14.01 11.16
C PHE A 15 -10.05 -12.99 11.60
N ALA A 16 -9.52 -12.18 10.66
CA ALA A 16 -8.60 -11.10 11.00
C ALA A 16 -9.23 -10.10 11.97
N MET A 17 -10.49 -9.70 11.72
CA MET A 17 -11.21 -8.77 12.59
C MET A 17 -11.49 -9.36 13.98
N LEU A 18 -11.73 -10.66 14.10
CA LEU A 18 -11.88 -11.33 15.39
C LEU A 18 -10.59 -11.22 16.21
N VAL A 19 -9.44 -11.53 15.61
CA VAL A 19 -8.14 -11.41 16.30
C VAL A 19 -7.83 -9.97 16.69
N ILE A 20 -8.10 -9.02 15.79
CA ILE A 20 -7.91 -7.58 16.05
C ILE A 20 -8.83 -7.10 17.18
N ALA A 21 -10.09 -7.52 17.20
CA ALA A 21 -11.05 -7.19 18.26
C ALA A 21 -10.54 -7.69 19.62
N THR A 22 -10.05 -8.94 19.68
CA THR A 22 -9.44 -9.49 20.89
C THR A 22 -8.22 -8.66 21.31
N GLY A 23 -7.35 -8.28 20.37
CA GLY A 23 -6.17 -7.44 20.64
C GLY A 23 -6.54 -6.07 21.22
N PHE A 24 -7.54 -5.39 20.65
CA PHE A 24 -8.06 -4.13 21.19
C PHE A 24 -8.66 -4.32 22.58
N VAL A 25 -9.54 -5.31 22.78
CA VAL A 25 -10.19 -5.52 24.08
C VAL A 25 -9.16 -5.86 25.17
N LEU A 26 -8.21 -6.76 24.89
CA LEU A 26 -7.15 -7.09 25.85
C LEU A 26 -6.28 -5.89 26.19
N THR A 27 -5.92 -5.08 25.18
CA THR A 27 -5.17 -3.84 25.40
C THR A 27 -5.97 -2.88 26.28
N ALA A 28 -7.26 -2.70 26.00
CA ALA A 28 -8.14 -1.82 26.77
C ALA A 28 -8.18 -2.21 28.25
N LEU A 29 -8.39 -3.49 28.53
CA LEU A 29 -8.41 -4.04 29.88
C LEU A 29 -7.06 -3.88 30.59
N ASN A 30 -5.95 -4.09 29.87
CA ASN A 30 -4.61 -4.01 30.44
C ASN A 30 -4.14 -2.56 30.71
N THR A 31 -4.58 -1.59 29.90
CA THR A 31 -4.21 -0.17 30.06
C THR A 31 -5.26 0.66 30.81
N GLY A 32 -6.33 0.05 31.30
CA GLY A 32 -7.45 0.74 31.96
C GLY A 32 -8.27 1.65 31.05
N GLN A 33 -8.16 1.47 29.73
CA GLN A 33 -8.91 2.25 28.74
C GLN A 33 -10.33 1.68 28.58
N PRO A 34 -11.34 2.49 28.24
CA PRO A 34 -12.70 2.00 28.05
C PRO A 34 -12.79 0.95 26.94
N VAL A 35 -13.40 -0.20 27.23
CA VAL A 35 -13.68 -1.25 26.23
C VAL A 35 -14.56 -0.71 25.10
N SER A 36 -15.43 0.27 25.37
CA SER A 36 -16.23 0.94 24.35
C SER A 36 -15.37 1.62 23.28
N THR A 37 -14.22 2.18 23.64
CA THR A 37 -13.26 2.78 22.70
C THR A 37 -12.60 1.71 21.82
N ALA A 38 -12.21 0.57 22.41
CA ALA A 38 -11.70 -0.59 21.68
C ALA A 38 -12.71 -1.11 20.64
N LEU A 39 -13.99 -1.21 21.01
CA LEU A 39 -15.06 -1.63 20.11
C LEU A 39 -15.31 -0.63 18.99
N ARG A 40 -15.21 0.68 19.26
CA ARG A 40 -15.32 1.73 18.23
C ARG A 40 -14.20 1.61 17.18
N PHE A 41 -12.95 1.44 17.61
CA PHE A 41 -11.82 1.22 16.67
C PHE A 41 -11.99 -0.07 15.86
N THR A 42 -12.42 -1.15 16.52
CA THR A 42 -12.69 -2.42 15.85
C THR A 42 -13.79 -2.28 14.79
N GLY A 43 -14.92 -1.66 15.15
CA GLY A 43 -16.05 -1.44 14.25
C GLY A 43 -15.68 -0.52 13.08
N PHE A 44 -14.89 0.52 13.33
CA PHE A 44 -14.39 1.41 12.29
C PHE A 44 -13.49 0.67 11.28
N LEU A 45 -12.53 -0.13 11.75
CA LEU A 45 -11.70 -0.96 10.87
C LEU A 45 -12.54 -1.99 10.10
N ALA A 46 -13.50 -2.66 10.75
CA ALA A 46 -14.39 -3.59 10.09
C ALA A 46 -15.15 -2.91 8.95
N ALA A 47 -15.70 -1.71 9.17
CA ALA A 47 -16.40 -0.94 8.16
C ALA A 47 -15.50 -0.61 6.95
N ILE A 48 -14.25 -0.20 7.18
CA ILE A 48 -13.28 0.05 6.11
C ILE A 48 -13.05 -1.21 5.27
N PHE A 49 -12.74 -2.35 5.90
CA PHE A 49 -12.42 -3.57 5.16
C PHE A 49 -13.63 -4.22 4.50
N ILE A 50 -14.83 -4.06 5.07
CA ILE A 50 -16.09 -4.43 4.40
C ILE A 50 -16.32 -3.56 3.16
N ALA A 51 -16.08 -2.25 3.25
CA ALA A 51 -16.20 -1.35 2.10
C ALA A 51 -15.19 -1.72 0.99
N ILE A 52 -13.95 -2.03 1.35
CA ILE A 52 -12.93 -2.53 0.40
C ILE A 52 -13.36 -3.87 -0.21
N HIS A 53 -13.89 -4.79 0.58
CA HIS A 53 -14.39 -6.07 0.09
C HIS A 53 -15.51 -5.89 -0.95
N ILE A 54 -16.46 -5.00 -0.66
CA ILE A 54 -17.53 -4.65 -1.60
C ILE A 54 -16.93 -4.03 -2.87
N ALA A 55 -15.99 -3.08 -2.73
CA ALA A 55 -15.31 -2.46 -3.87
C ALA A 55 -14.58 -3.50 -4.74
N ASN A 56 -13.89 -4.47 -4.14
CA ASN A 56 -13.26 -5.58 -4.86
C ASN A 56 -14.30 -6.42 -5.60
N ARG A 57 -15.44 -6.72 -4.96
CA ARG A 57 -16.49 -7.52 -5.59
C ARG A 57 -17.08 -6.82 -6.81
N LEU A 58 -17.21 -5.50 -6.76
CA LEU A 58 -17.77 -4.68 -7.84
C LEU A 58 -16.76 -4.37 -8.95
N PHE A 59 -15.53 -4.03 -8.59
CA PHE A 59 -14.57 -3.46 -9.53
C PHE A 59 -13.45 -4.41 -9.96
N VAL A 60 -13.08 -5.38 -9.12
CA VAL A 60 -11.92 -6.27 -9.33
C VAL A 60 -12.23 -7.69 -8.82
N SER A 61 -13.24 -8.34 -9.41
CA SER A 61 -13.77 -9.63 -8.94
C SER A 61 -12.79 -10.80 -9.04
N THR A 62 -11.70 -10.64 -9.82
CA THR A 62 -10.63 -11.61 -9.99
C THR A 62 -9.46 -11.44 -9.02
N ALA A 63 -9.48 -10.40 -8.16
CA ALA A 63 -8.41 -10.15 -7.20
C ALA A 63 -8.20 -11.33 -6.26
N GLU A 64 -6.97 -11.52 -5.79
CA GLU A 64 -6.64 -12.60 -4.85
C GLU A 64 -7.23 -12.33 -3.46
N PRO A 65 -8.01 -13.28 -2.88
CA PRO A 65 -8.65 -13.10 -1.57
C PRO A 65 -7.69 -12.81 -0.41
N ALA A 66 -6.51 -13.44 -0.41
CA ALA A 66 -5.62 -13.43 0.74
C ALA A 66 -4.97 -12.06 0.99
N LEU A 67 -4.73 -11.28 -0.06
CA LEU A 67 -3.97 -10.04 0.01
C LEU A 67 -4.67 -8.99 0.88
N ILE A 68 -5.98 -8.80 0.69
CA ILE A 68 -6.76 -7.80 1.43
C ILE A 68 -6.95 -8.22 2.88
N SER A 69 -7.14 -9.52 3.13
CA SER A 69 -7.21 -10.05 4.50
C SER A 69 -5.89 -9.89 5.24
N LEU A 70 -4.75 -10.07 4.56
CA LEU A 70 -3.43 -9.84 5.14
C LEU A 70 -3.21 -8.35 5.45
N VAL A 71 -3.59 -7.46 4.54
CA VAL A 71 -3.56 -6.01 4.78
C VAL A 71 -4.43 -5.63 5.97
N ALA A 72 -5.63 -6.21 6.07
CA ALA A 72 -6.52 -6.02 7.22
C ALA A 72 -5.86 -6.42 8.53
N PHE A 73 -5.28 -7.62 8.55
CA PHE A 73 -4.61 -8.16 9.72
C PHE A 73 -3.43 -7.30 10.18
N ILE A 74 -2.49 -6.99 9.27
CA ILE A 74 -1.28 -6.24 9.60
C ILE A 74 -1.63 -4.80 10.00
N SER A 75 -2.54 -4.14 9.27
CA SER A 75 -2.96 -2.77 9.58
C SER A 75 -3.69 -2.68 10.92
N GLY A 76 -4.56 -3.65 11.20
CA GLY A 76 -5.27 -3.72 12.48
C GLY A 76 -4.35 -4.01 13.65
N LEU A 77 -3.42 -4.96 13.51
CA LEU A 77 -2.38 -5.19 14.53
C LEU A 77 -1.51 -3.95 14.75
N GLY A 78 -1.12 -3.26 13.68
CA GLY A 78 -0.39 -2.00 13.78
C GLY A 78 -1.17 -0.95 14.58
N LEU A 79 -2.47 -0.81 14.34
CA LEU A 79 -3.32 0.12 15.07
C LEU A 79 -3.49 -0.27 16.55
N VAL A 80 -3.65 -1.56 16.86
CA VAL A 80 -3.67 -2.07 18.24
C VAL A 80 -2.36 -1.69 18.95
N MET A 81 -1.21 -1.90 18.30
CA MET A 81 0.10 -1.58 18.87
C MET A 81 0.29 -0.07 19.09
N ILE A 82 -0.16 0.76 18.15
CA ILE A 82 -0.11 2.22 18.31
C ILE A 82 -1.01 2.64 19.45
N TRP A 83 -2.24 2.12 19.54
CA TRP A 83 -3.14 2.47 20.64
C TRP A 83 -2.60 2.03 22.00
N ARG A 84 -1.92 0.88 22.06
CA ARG A 84 -1.24 0.40 23.27
C ARG A 84 -0.08 1.31 23.70
N LEU A 85 0.74 1.79 22.76
CA LEU A 85 1.98 2.51 23.06
C LEU A 85 1.79 4.03 23.17
N LYS A 86 0.94 4.60 22.30
CA LYS A 86 0.70 6.04 22.12
C LYS A 86 -0.78 6.27 21.76
N PRO A 87 -1.70 6.12 22.72
CA PRO A 87 -3.14 6.17 22.46
C PRO A 87 -3.59 7.48 21.80
N GLU A 88 -2.92 8.59 22.06
CA GLU A 88 -3.17 9.90 21.46
C GLU A 88 -2.96 9.93 19.93
N LEU A 89 -2.14 9.03 19.38
CA LEU A 89 -1.90 8.93 17.94
C LEU A 89 -2.84 7.94 17.23
N ALA A 90 -3.56 7.10 17.97
CA ALA A 90 -4.38 6.04 17.37
C ALA A 90 -5.52 6.58 16.50
N ALA A 91 -6.16 7.68 16.92
CA ALA A 91 -7.23 8.31 16.13
C ALA A 91 -6.69 8.85 14.80
N ALA A 92 -5.54 9.54 14.82
CA ALA A 92 -4.89 10.02 13.61
C ALA A 92 -4.48 8.86 12.69
N GLN A 93 -3.95 7.78 13.25
CA GLN A 93 -3.59 6.58 12.47
C GLN A 93 -4.83 5.93 11.83
N ALA A 94 -5.96 5.87 12.53
CA ALA A 94 -7.21 5.35 11.96
C ALA A 94 -7.70 6.21 10.78
N VAL A 95 -7.57 7.53 10.86
CA VAL A 95 -7.86 8.43 9.73
C VAL A 95 -6.91 8.18 8.56
N TRP A 96 -5.62 7.98 8.80
CA TRP A 96 -4.66 7.62 7.75
C TRP A 96 -4.98 6.28 7.07
N LEU A 97 -5.43 5.28 7.84
CA LEU A 97 -5.91 4.01 7.27
C LEU A 97 -7.16 4.22 6.39
N LEU A 98 -8.08 5.10 6.79
CA LEU A 98 -9.23 5.45 5.96
C LEU A 98 -8.80 6.16 4.66
N LEU A 99 -7.89 7.14 4.74
CA LEU A 99 -7.37 7.82 3.56
C LEU A 99 -6.63 6.84 2.62
N GLY A 100 -5.87 5.90 3.18
CA GLY A 100 -5.25 4.82 2.41
C GLY A 100 -6.28 3.91 1.73
N ALA A 101 -7.36 3.55 2.42
CA ALA A 101 -8.47 2.79 1.85
C ALA A 101 -9.16 3.52 0.69
N VAL A 102 -9.40 4.82 0.85
CA VAL A 102 -9.95 5.68 -0.23
C VAL A 102 -9.00 5.71 -1.42
N ALA A 103 -7.70 5.92 -1.19
CA ALA A 103 -6.69 5.91 -2.25
C ALA A 103 -6.61 4.55 -2.97
N LEU A 104 -6.74 3.44 -2.25
CA LEU A 104 -6.82 2.10 -2.83
C LEU A 104 -8.03 1.96 -3.76
N VAL A 105 -9.23 2.36 -3.31
CA VAL A 105 -10.45 2.30 -4.13
C VAL A 105 -10.33 3.21 -5.36
N LEU A 106 -9.82 4.42 -5.21
CA LEU A 106 -9.55 5.33 -6.34
C LEU A 106 -8.58 4.71 -7.35
N THR A 107 -7.56 4.00 -6.87
CA THR A 107 -6.61 3.28 -7.74
C THR A 107 -7.32 2.17 -8.52
N MET A 108 -8.22 1.40 -7.89
CA MET A 108 -9.00 0.37 -8.59
C MET A 108 -9.87 0.93 -9.73
N LEU A 109 -10.36 2.16 -9.58
CA LEU A 109 -11.18 2.84 -10.58
C LEU A 109 -10.35 3.41 -11.74
N THR A 110 -9.22 4.03 -11.41
CA THR A 110 -8.39 4.80 -12.36
C THR A 110 -7.33 3.95 -13.07
N ALA A 111 -6.72 2.98 -12.39
CA ALA A 111 -5.61 2.19 -12.90
C ALA A 111 -6.02 1.05 -13.85
N ARG A 112 -7.31 0.96 -14.23
CA ARG A 112 -7.80 -0.04 -15.20
C ARG A 112 -7.09 0.00 -16.56
N ARG A 113 -6.56 1.16 -16.95
CA ARG A 113 -5.78 1.36 -18.18
C ARG A 113 -4.31 1.65 -17.87
N TYR A 114 -3.69 0.84 -16.99
CA TYR A 114 -2.29 1.01 -16.60
C TYR A 114 -1.29 1.01 -17.77
N GLN A 115 -1.67 0.42 -18.91
CA GLN A 115 -0.82 0.39 -20.11
C GLN A 115 -0.45 1.78 -20.62
N LYS A 116 -1.29 2.80 -20.39
CA LYS A 116 -0.98 4.20 -20.77
C LYS A 116 0.19 4.79 -19.98
N PHE A 117 0.54 4.23 -18.81
CA PHE A 117 1.66 4.73 -18.02
C PHE A 117 3.00 4.51 -18.71
N LYS A 118 3.08 3.55 -19.64
CA LYS A 118 4.30 3.22 -20.40
C LYS A 118 4.74 4.34 -21.34
N ASP A 119 3.77 5.05 -21.90
CA ASP A 119 4.01 6.14 -22.84
C ASP A 119 4.72 7.34 -22.18
N TYR A 120 4.65 7.43 -20.85
CA TYR A 120 5.19 8.53 -20.05
C TYR A 120 6.40 8.13 -19.18
N LYS A 121 7.15 7.08 -19.56
CA LYS A 121 8.28 6.54 -18.77
C LYS A 121 9.26 7.61 -18.27
N TYR A 122 9.70 8.51 -19.15
CA TYR A 122 10.67 9.55 -18.79
C TYR A 122 10.02 10.67 -17.97
N THR A 123 8.74 10.95 -18.17
CA THR A 123 7.98 11.85 -17.31
C THR A 123 7.97 11.33 -15.87
N TRP A 124 7.75 10.03 -15.66
CA TRP A 124 7.82 9.41 -14.34
C TRP A 124 9.24 9.48 -13.74
N ALA A 125 10.28 9.21 -14.53
CA ALA A 125 11.66 9.31 -14.06
C ALA A 125 12.01 10.73 -13.59
N ILE A 126 11.71 11.74 -14.42
CA ILE A 126 11.97 13.15 -14.13
C ILE A 126 11.16 13.60 -12.91
N ALA A 127 9.87 13.25 -12.85
CA ALA A 127 9.03 13.56 -11.70
C ALA A 127 9.57 12.94 -10.41
N GLY A 128 10.02 11.68 -10.46
CA GLY A 128 10.63 10.98 -9.31
C GLY A 128 11.90 11.66 -8.83
N VAL A 129 12.77 12.08 -9.75
CA VAL A 129 13.99 12.84 -9.42
C VAL A 129 13.64 14.19 -8.80
N ILE A 130 12.74 14.96 -9.42
CA ILE A 130 12.30 16.26 -8.88
C ILE A 130 11.75 16.09 -7.45
N LEU A 131 10.90 15.09 -7.23
CA LEU A 131 10.34 14.81 -5.90
C LEU A 131 11.43 14.44 -4.88
N LEU A 132 12.47 13.71 -5.28
CA LEU A 132 13.58 13.34 -4.40
C LEU A 132 14.42 14.56 -3.98
N PHE A 133 14.57 15.53 -4.89
CA PHE A 133 15.30 16.78 -4.63
C PHE A 133 14.45 17.87 -3.97
N ALA A 134 13.11 17.77 -4.02
CA ALA A 134 12.22 18.79 -3.45
C ALA A 134 12.50 19.12 -1.96
N PRO A 135 12.76 18.15 -1.07
CA PRO A 135 13.09 18.42 0.33
C PRO A 135 14.39 19.22 0.54
N VAL A 136 15.30 19.25 -0.43
CA VAL A 136 16.55 20.05 -0.31
C VAL A 136 16.22 21.55 -0.24
N PHE A 137 15.20 21.98 -1.00
CA PHE A 137 14.81 23.39 -1.11
C PHE A 137 13.67 23.76 -0.17
N LEU A 138 12.70 22.84 0.02
CA LEU A 138 11.44 23.12 0.71
C LEU A 138 11.23 22.23 1.95
N GLY A 139 12.21 21.38 2.28
CA GLY A 139 12.07 20.40 3.36
C GLY A 139 12.19 21.03 4.75
N VAL A 140 11.35 20.53 5.65
CA VAL A 140 11.37 20.86 7.07
C VAL A 140 12.26 19.86 7.80
N GLU A 141 13.07 20.35 8.73
CA GLU A 141 13.97 19.52 9.51
C GLU A 141 13.21 18.76 10.60
N ARG A 142 13.29 17.42 10.57
CA ARG A 142 12.75 16.53 11.60
C ARG A 142 13.76 15.44 11.91
N GLY A 143 14.12 15.30 13.18
CA GLY A 143 15.10 14.28 13.60
C GLY A 143 16.49 14.46 12.97
N GLY A 144 16.89 15.71 12.66
CA GLY A 144 18.19 16.03 12.04
C GLY A 144 18.25 15.86 10.52
N ALA A 145 17.13 15.57 9.85
CA ALA A 145 17.08 15.43 8.40
C ALA A 145 15.93 16.25 7.78
N ARG A 146 16.18 16.84 6.60
CA ARG A 146 15.20 17.58 5.80
C ARG A 146 14.57 16.68 4.75
N LEU A 147 13.72 15.75 5.19
CA LEU A 147 13.05 14.77 4.31
C LEU A 147 11.56 15.04 4.13
N TRP A 148 10.96 15.80 5.03
CA TRP A 148 9.52 16.01 5.09
C TRP A 148 9.14 17.38 4.53
N MET A 149 7.97 17.48 3.92
CA MET A 149 7.38 18.75 3.53
C MET A 149 6.03 18.94 4.22
N ASP A 150 5.79 20.16 4.70
CA ASP A 150 4.56 20.53 5.38
C ASP A 150 3.65 21.31 4.44
N LEU A 151 2.43 20.81 4.27
CA LEU A 151 1.33 21.46 3.58
C LEU A 151 0.25 21.80 4.60
N GLY A 152 0.53 22.77 5.46
CA GLY A 152 -0.36 23.18 6.56
C GLY A 152 -0.55 22.04 7.56
N PRO A 153 -1.77 21.46 7.71
CA PRO A 153 -2.03 20.38 8.68
C PRO A 153 -1.49 19.01 8.24
N VAL A 154 -1.08 18.87 6.98
CA VAL A 154 -0.60 17.61 6.42
C VAL A 154 0.90 17.68 6.22
N SER A 155 1.62 16.69 6.74
CA SER A 155 3.01 16.46 6.39
C SER A 155 3.11 15.22 5.51
N PHE A 156 3.96 15.28 4.49
CA PHE A 156 4.22 14.12 3.64
C PHE A 156 5.70 14.05 3.24
N GLN A 157 6.13 12.84 2.89
CA GLN A 157 7.49 12.60 2.44
C GLN A 157 7.49 12.42 0.91
N PRO A 158 8.08 13.36 0.14
CA PRO A 158 8.12 13.28 -1.32
C PRO A 158 8.73 11.98 -1.85
N ALA A 159 9.67 11.40 -1.11
CA ALA A 159 10.31 10.14 -1.45
C ALA A 159 9.30 8.96 -1.56
N GLU A 160 8.17 9.00 -0.85
CA GLU A 160 7.11 7.98 -0.97
C GLU A 160 6.46 8.01 -2.37
N ILE A 161 6.19 9.20 -2.88
CA ILE A 161 5.65 9.38 -4.24
C ILE A 161 6.72 9.08 -5.28
N ALA A 162 7.96 9.51 -5.04
CA ALA A 162 9.09 9.24 -5.94
C ALA A 162 9.30 7.73 -6.16
N LYS A 163 9.14 6.89 -5.11
CA LYS A 163 9.21 5.43 -5.24
C LYS A 163 8.18 4.90 -6.24
N LEU A 164 6.93 5.39 -6.20
CA LEU A 164 5.90 4.99 -7.17
C LEU A 164 6.26 5.42 -8.59
N CYS A 165 6.76 6.65 -8.77
CA CYS A 165 7.24 7.14 -10.06
C CYS A 165 8.37 6.25 -10.62
N PHE A 166 9.34 5.87 -9.79
CA PHE A 166 10.41 4.98 -10.21
C PHE A 166 9.92 3.57 -10.53
N VAL A 167 8.93 3.03 -9.82
CA VAL A 167 8.29 1.76 -10.19
C VAL A 167 7.69 1.84 -11.59
N PHE A 168 6.94 2.90 -11.91
CA PHE A 168 6.37 3.08 -13.25
C PHE A 168 7.44 3.26 -14.32
N PHE A 169 8.49 4.04 -14.04
CA PHE A 169 9.61 4.21 -14.96
C PHE A 169 10.34 2.89 -15.22
N LEU A 170 10.79 2.18 -14.17
CA LEU A 170 11.53 0.93 -14.30
C LEU A 170 10.68 -0.14 -15.00
N ALA A 171 9.41 -0.29 -14.64
CA ALA A 171 8.54 -1.26 -15.29
C ALA A 171 8.42 -0.99 -16.80
N SER A 172 8.21 0.27 -17.19
CA SER A 172 8.06 0.67 -18.59
C SER A 172 9.38 0.56 -19.37
N TYR A 173 10.50 0.91 -18.73
CA TYR A 173 11.83 0.84 -19.33
C TYR A 173 12.24 -0.62 -19.57
N LEU A 174 12.06 -1.49 -18.58
CA LEU A 174 12.40 -2.90 -18.68
C LEU A 174 11.55 -3.63 -19.72
N GLU A 175 10.28 -3.27 -19.85
CA GLU A 175 9.42 -3.85 -20.88
C GLU A 175 9.89 -3.49 -22.31
N GLU A 176 10.23 -2.23 -22.56
CA GLU A 176 10.75 -1.81 -23.87
C GLU A 176 12.08 -2.49 -24.20
N LYS A 177 12.96 -2.63 -23.19
CA LYS A 177 14.27 -3.26 -23.34
C LYS A 177 14.23 -4.78 -23.20
N HIS A 178 13.08 -5.39 -22.93
CA HIS A 178 12.91 -6.82 -22.72
C HIS A 178 13.51 -7.64 -23.87
N ARG A 179 13.29 -7.23 -25.13
CA ARG A 179 13.85 -7.91 -26.31
C ARG A 179 15.37 -7.91 -26.38
N LEU A 180 16.04 -6.87 -25.87
CA LEU A 180 17.50 -6.78 -25.85
C LEU A 180 18.10 -7.59 -24.71
N LEU A 181 17.36 -7.71 -23.59
CA LEU A 181 17.73 -8.54 -22.44
C LEU A 181 17.39 -10.03 -22.64
N SER A 182 16.46 -10.36 -23.54
CA SER A 182 16.03 -11.72 -23.85
C SER A 182 16.78 -12.36 -25.01
N ILE A 183 17.79 -11.70 -25.59
CA ILE A 183 18.70 -12.36 -26.54
C ILE A 183 19.51 -13.37 -25.73
N SER A 184 19.07 -14.62 -25.81
CA SER A 184 19.70 -15.76 -25.17
C SER A 184 21.08 -15.99 -25.77
N THR A 185 22.15 -15.65 -25.05
CA THR A 185 23.47 -16.20 -25.36
C THR A 185 23.38 -17.72 -25.19
N LYS A 186 23.48 -18.46 -26.30
CA LYS A 186 23.58 -19.92 -26.23
C LYS A 186 24.84 -20.28 -25.45
N ARG A 187 24.67 -21.09 -24.40
CA ARG A 187 25.77 -21.60 -23.59
C ARG A 187 26.21 -22.93 -24.18
N ALA A 188 27.39 -22.97 -24.78
CA ALA A 188 28.05 -24.20 -25.22
C ALA A 188 29.41 -24.28 -24.54
N PHE A 189 29.76 -25.45 -23.99
CA PHE A 189 31.03 -25.69 -23.31
C PHE A 189 31.39 -24.67 -22.20
N GLY A 190 30.40 -24.15 -21.48
CA GLY A 190 30.63 -23.21 -20.37
C GLY A 190 30.99 -21.78 -20.80
N ILE A 191 31.05 -21.51 -22.10
CA ILE A 191 31.33 -20.18 -22.68
C ILE A 191 30.04 -19.65 -23.33
N TRP A 192 29.79 -18.35 -23.17
CA TRP A 192 28.66 -17.66 -23.76
C TRP A 192 29.00 -17.32 -25.22
N LEU A 193 28.32 -17.95 -26.18
CA LEU A 193 28.51 -17.66 -27.60
C LEU A 193 27.45 -16.65 -28.05
N PRO A 194 27.84 -15.53 -28.68
CA PRO A 194 26.88 -14.64 -29.34
C PRO A 194 26.22 -15.36 -30.52
N GLU A 195 24.91 -15.15 -30.72
CA GLU A 195 24.22 -15.71 -31.89
C GLU A 195 24.74 -15.05 -33.16
N LEU A 196 25.40 -15.84 -34.01
CA LEU A 196 25.85 -15.40 -35.33
C LEU A 196 24.61 -15.19 -36.21
N LYS A 197 24.48 -13.97 -36.73
CA LYS A 197 23.49 -13.57 -37.73
C LYS A 197 23.67 -14.33 -39.05
#